data_AF-A0A7C5J244-F1
#
_entry.id   AF-A0A7C5J244-F1
#
_cell.length_a   1.000
_cell.length_b   1.000
_cell.length_c   1.000
_cell.angle_alpha   90.00
_cell.angle_beta   90.00
_cell.angle_gamma   90.00
#
_symmetry.space_group_name_H-M   'P 1'
#
loop_
_entity.id
_entity.type
_entity.pdbx_description
1 polymer ?
#
loop_
_entity_poly.entity_id
_entity_poly.type
_entity_poly.pdbx_seq_one_letter_code
_entity_poly.pdbx_strand_id
1 'polypeptide(L)'
;MVRPRLAGICNTDLELVRGYMGFHGTLGHEVVGVVESGDDRWRGKRIVSEINFACGHCELCLRDLGRTAWPRSSEPVGVAPSRSCSRSGETFRARCHRVGIRHPAR
;
A
#
# COMPACT_ATOMS: atom_id res chain seq x y z
N MET A 1 10.96 5.86 -5.94
CA MET A 1 10.89 6.24 -4.52
C MET A 1 10.21 7.59 -4.38
N VAL A 2 9.56 7.81 -3.24
CA VAL A 2 8.92 9.08 -2.88
C VAL A 2 9.60 9.59 -1.61
N ARG A 3 10.01 10.85 -1.59
CA ARG A 3 10.46 11.50 -0.36
C ARG A 3 9.27 12.19 0.31
N PRO A 4 8.93 11.81 1.55
CA PRO A 4 7.85 12.44 2.28
C PRO A 4 8.17 13.92 2.55
N ARG A 5 7.13 14.74 2.62
CA ARG A 5 7.17 16.16 2.98
C ARG A 5 6.29 16.45 4.19
N LEU A 6 5.13 15.80 4.26
CA LEU A 6 4.19 15.87 5.37
C LEU A 6 3.68 14.46 5.66
N ALA A 7 3.47 14.15 6.94
CA ALA A 7 2.79 12.94 7.40
C ALA A 7 1.75 13.35 8.44
N GLY A 8 0.50 12.96 8.22
CA GLY A 8 -0.58 13.05 9.18
C GLY A 8 -0.48 11.96 10.23
N ILE A 9 -1.07 12.22 11.39
CA ILE A 9 -1.23 11.26 12.48
C ILE A 9 -2.74 11.13 12.71
N CYS A 10 -3.26 9.93 12.56
CA CYS A 10 -4.67 9.66 12.77
C CYS A 10 -4.90 8.87 14.08
N ASN A 11 -6.16 8.69 14.46
CA ASN A 11 -6.49 7.86 15.63
C ASN A 11 -6.04 6.40 15.47
N THR A 12 -6.09 5.85 14.25
CA THR A 12 -5.63 4.48 13.99
C THR A 12 -4.16 4.31 14.34
N ASP A 13 -3.30 5.29 14.03
CA ASP A 13 -1.89 5.24 14.42
C ASP A 13 -1.74 5.15 15.95
N LEU A 14 -2.55 5.91 16.70
CA LEU A 14 -2.56 5.86 18.17
C LEU A 14 -3.00 4.50 18.71
N GLU A 15 -4.04 3.89 18.11
CA GLU A 15 -4.50 2.56 18.52
C GLU A 15 -3.44 1.48 18.22
N LEU A 16 -2.78 1.55 17.06
CA LEU A 16 -1.70 0.63 16.71
C LEU A 16 -0.53 0.72 17.72
N VAL A 17 -0.17 1.94 18.15
CA VAL A 17 0.84 2.15 19.20
C VAL A 17 0.40 1.56 20.55
N ARG A 18 -0.90 1.56 20.85
CA ARG A 18 -1.48 0.95 22.06
C ARG A 18 -1.55 -0.59 22.00
N GLY A 19 -1.05 -1.19 20.93
CA GLY A 19 -1.02 -2.64 20.75
C GLY A 19 -2.23 -3.20 19.99
N TYR A 20 -3.09 -2.33 19.44
CA TYR A 20 -4.17 -2.76 18.55
C TYR A 20 -3.57 -3.58 17.40
N MET A 21 -4.18 -4.74 17.13
CA MET A 21 -3.78 -5.66 16.07
C MET A 21 -2.34 -6.21 16.14
N GLY A 22 -1.63 -6.05 17.27
CA GLY A 22 -0.25 -6.55 17.43
C GLY A 22 0.70 -6.02 16.36
N PHE A 23 0.52 -4.75 15.94
CA PHE A 23 1.22 -4.18 14.81
C PHE A 23 2.73 -4.00 15.07
N HIS A 24 3.53 -4.46 14.12
CA HIS A 24 4.97 -4.22 14.06
C HIS A 24 5.34 -3.70 12.68
N GLY A 25 5.82 -2.46 12.59
CA GLY A 25 6.16 -1.84 11.31
C GLY A 25 6.29 -0.32 11.38
N THR A 26 6.31 0.33 10.22
CA THR A 26 6.27 1.79 10.09
C THR A 26 4.82 2.25 10.03
N LEU A 27 4.45 3.19 10.89
CA LEU A 27 3.11 3.80 10.94
C LEU A 27 2.91 4.84 9.83
N GLY A 28 1.66 5.27 9.66
CA GLY A 28 1.29 6.33 8.74
C GLY A 28 0.70 5.82 7.42
N HIS A 29 -0.43 6.42 7.05
CA HIS A 29 -1.10 6.23 5.77
C HIS A 29 -1.61 7.56 5.17
N GLU A 30 -1.30 8.67 5.84
CA GLU A 30 -1.63 10.03 5.45
C GLU A 30 -0.35 10.79 5.09
N VAL A 31 0.15 10.66 3.86
CA VAL A 31 1.46 11.22 3.46
C VAL A 31 1.32 12.09 2.23
N VAL A 32 1.95 13.27 2.27
CA VAL A 32 2.24 14.08 1.09
C VAL A 32 3.72 13.97 0.79
N GLY A 33 4.07 13.64 -0.45
CA GLY A 33 5.46 13.42 -0.85
C GLY A 33 5.77 13.94 -2.24
N VAL A 34 7.06 13.90 -2.59
CA VAL A 34 7.56 14.20 -3.94
C VAL A 34 8.24 12.97 -4.51
N VAL A 35 7.94 12.62 -5.76
CA VAL A 35 8.54 11.47 -6.43
C VAL A 35 9.98 11.80 -6.80
N GLU A 36 10.94 11.10 -6.21
CA GLU A 36 12.38 11.29 -6.49
C GLU A 36 12.89 10.37 -7.58
N SER A 37 12.33 9.16 -7.69
CA SER A 37 12.75 8.16 -8.65
C SER A 37 11.61 7.24 -9.08
N GLY A 38 11.68 6.67 -10.27
CA GLY A 38 10.63 5.87 -10.88
C GLY A 38 10.21 6.44 -12.23
N ASP A 39 8.98 6.17 -12.62
CA ASP A 39 8.37 6.59 -13.88
C ASP A 39 8.51 8.11 -14.11
N ASP A 40 9.08 8.46 -15.25
CA ASP A 40 9.37 9.82 -15.74
C ASP A 40 8.16 10.75 -15.62
N ARG A 41 6.96 10.24 -15.88
CA ARG A 41 5.74 11.04 -15.83
C ARG A 41 5.42 11.60 -14.44
N TRP A 42 5.96 10.98 -13.39
CA TRP A 42 5.69 11.34 -12.01
C TRP A 42 6.87 12.03 -11.31
N ARG A 43 8.10 11.90 -11.82
CA ARG A 43 9.29 12.48 -11.18
C ARG A 43 9.13 13.99 -10.94
N GLY A 44 9.50 14.43 -9.74
CA GLY A 44 9.37 15.82 -9.29
C GLY A 44 7.94 16.26 -8.92
N LYS A 45 6.91 15.45 -9.21
CA LYS A 45 5.52 15.80 -8.87
C LYS A 45 5.22 15.51 -7.40
N ARG A 46 4.31 16.32 -6.85
CA ARG A 46 3.70 16.09 -5.54
C ARG A 46 2.63 15.02 -5.66
N ILE A 47 2.61 14.09 -4.71
CA ILE A 47 1.60 13.04 -4.61
C ILE A 47 1.06 12.96 -3.19
N VAL A 48 -0.08 12.31 -3.04
CA VAL A 48 -0.67 11.92 -1.75
C VAL A 48 -0.76 10.40 -1.69
N SER A 49 -0.55 9.81 -0.50
CA SER A 49 -0.79 8.38 -0.28
C SER A 49 -2.27 8.07 -0.18
N GLU A 50 -2.65 6.87 -0.59
CA GLU A 50 -3.97 6.29 -0.40
C GLU A 50 -3.81 5.02 0.43
N ILE A 51 -4.67 4.84 1.43
CA ILE A 51 -4.60 3.67 2.33
C ILE A 51 -5.01 2.38 1.59
N ASN A 52 -5.94 2.48 0.63
CA ASN A 52 -6.44 1.33 -0.13
C ASN A 52 -5.69 1.15 -1.45
N PHE A 53 -4.86 0.11 -1.52
CA PHE A 53 -4.19 -0.26 -2.76
C PHE A 53 -5.09 -1.10 -3.66
N ALA A 54 -5.56 -0.54 -4.78
CA ALA A 54 -6.27 -1.28 -5.82
C ALA A 54 -5.30 -1.73 -6.93
N CYS A 55 -5.31 -3.00 -7.32
CA CYS A 55 -4.41 -3.50 -8.37
C CYS A 55 -4.81 -3.04 -9.79
N GLY A 56 -6.05 -2.61 -9.99
CA GLY A 56 -6.56 -2.11 -11.27
C GLY A 56 -6.91 -3.19 -12.30
N HIS A 57 -6.69 -4.48 -12.00
CA HIS A 57 -6.85 -5.57 -12.97
C HIS A 57 -7.61 -6.80 -12.46
N CYS A 58 -8.02 -6.85 -11.19
CA CYS A 58 -8.83 -7.95 -10.66
C CYS A 58 -10.34 -7.70 -10.87
N GLU A 59 -11.16 -8.74 -10.78
CA GLU A 59 -12.63 -8.64 -10.96
C GLU A 59 -13.27 -7.56 -10.06
N LEU A 60 -12.80 -7.39 -8.83
CA LEU A 60 -13.28 -6.31 -7.95
C LEU A 60 -12.88 -4.93 -8.48
N CYS A 61 -11.65 -4.74 -8.98
CA CYS A 61 -11.23 -3.47 -9.58
C CYS A 61 -12.02 -3.16 -10.86
N LEU A 62 -12.28 -4.17 -11.71
CA LEU A 62 -13.05 -4.00 -12.94
C LEU A 62 -14.53 -3.66 -12.69
N ARG A 63 -15.01 -3.92 -11.47
CA ARG A 63 -16.35 -3.54 -10.98
C ARG A 63 -16.32 -2.28 -10.10
N ASP A 64 -15.21 -1.54 -10.10
CA ASP A 64 -14.99 -0.35 -9.25
C ASP A 64 -15.04 -0.58 -7.73
N LEU A 65 -14.94 -1.84 -7.30
CA LEU A 65 -14.91 -2.26 -5.89
C LEU A 65 -13.49 -2.42 -5.34
N GLY A 66 -12.44 -2.17 -6.14
CA GLY A 66 -11.06 -2.41 -5.73
C GLY A 66 -10.58 -1.62 -4.50
N ARG A 67 -11.20 -0.47 -4.23
CA ARG A 67 -10.85 0.42 -3.10
C ARG A 67 -11.77 0.24 -1.88
N THR A 68 -12.91 -0.40 -2.08
CA THR A 68 -13.96 -0.59 -1.05
C THR A 68 -14.07 -2.04 -0.61
N ALA A 69 -13.42 -2.96 -1.33
CA ALA A 69 -13.37 -4.37 -1.01
C ALA A 69 -12.59 -4.59 0.29
N TRP A 70 -13.34 -4.76 1.38
CA TRP A 70 -12.78 -5.16 2.66
C TRP A 70 -12.28 -6.61 2.59
N PRO A 71 -11.02 -6.90 2.97
CA PRO A 71 -10.58 -8.29 3.09
C PRO A 71 -11.41 -8.98 4.17
N ARG A 72 -12.03 -10.12 3.84
CA ARG A 72 -12.77 -10.94 4.82
C ARG A 72 -11.87 -11.65 5.83
N SER A 73 -10.53 -11.56 5.70
CA SER A 73 -9.61 -12.03 6.73
C SER A 73 -9.56 -11.00 7.85
N SER A 74 -9.51 -11.47 9.10
CA SER A 74 -9.28 -10.69 10.32
C SER A 74 -7.86 -10.10 10.39
N GLU A 75 -7.25 -9.79 9.24
CA GLU A 75 -5.88 -9.33 9.14
C GLU A 75 -5.80 -7.81 9.25
N PRO A 76 -4.75 -7.27 9.90
CA PRO A 76 -4.66 -5.85 10.19
C PRO A 76 -4.52 -4.98 8.94
N VAL A 77 -5.39 -3.97 8.79
CA VAL A 77 -5.20 -2.88 7.82
C VAL A 77 -3.91 -2.13 8.18
N GLY A 78 -2.93 -2.10 7.27
CA GLY A 78 -1.67 -1.36 7.46
C GLY A 78 -0.41 -2.22 7.62
N VAL A 79 -0.52 -3.53 7.82
CA VAL A 79 0.64 -4.45 7.76
C VAL A 79 0.81 -4.87 6.30
N ALA A 80 1.80 -4.34 5.59
CA ALA A 80 2.16 -4.88 4.27
C ALA A 80 2.50 -6.38 4.44
N PRO A 81 1.97 -7.30 3.59
CA PRO A 81 1.92 -7.14 2.14
C PRO A 81 0.60 -7.55 1.43
N SER A 82 0.27 -6.82 0.37
CA SER A 82 -0.37 -7.34 -0.87
C SER A 82 -1.73 -8.08 -0.79
N ARG A 83 -2.71 -7.66 0.01
CA ARG A 83 -4.03 -8.34 0.06
C ARG A 83 -5.26 -7.43 0.05
N SER A 84 -5.39 -6.58 -0.97
CA SER A 84 -6.66 -5.88 -1.26
C SER A 84 -7.08 -6.09 -2.72
N CYS A 85 -7.41 -7.34 -3.07
CA CYS A 85 -8.23 -7.70 -4.26
C CYS A 85 -8.46 -9.23 -4.31
N SER A 86 -9.69 -9.75 -4.15
CA SER A 86 -10.10 -11.03 -4.78
C SER A 86 -11.60 -11.37 -4.69
N ARG A 87 -12.18 -11.76 -5.84
CA ARG A 87 -12.79 -13.09 -6.12
C ARG A 87 -12.89 -13.16 -7.65
N SER A 88 -11.98 -13.85 -8.34
CA SER A 88 -12.15 -15.25 -8.77
C SER A 88 -10.90 -16.12 -8.58
N GLY A 89 -11.09 -17.29 -7.97
CA GLY A 89 -10.39 -18.56 -8.24
C GLY A 89 -8.89 -18.73 -8.05
N GLU A 90 -8.06 -17.70 -8.19
CA GLU A 90 -6.61 -17.84 -8.16
C GLU A 90 -6.02 -16.92 -7.11
N THR A 91 -5.32 -17.52 -6.15
CA THR A 91 -4.46 -16.83 -5.21
C THR A 91 -3.31 -16.21 -6.00
N PHE A 92 -3.57 -15.05 -6.59
CA PHE A 92 -2.57 -14.29 -7.32
C PHE A 92 -1.50 -13.88 -6.30
N ARG A 93 -0.37 -14.60 -6.31
CA ARG A 93 0.89 -14.15 -5.71
C ARG A 93 1.34 -12.90 -6.48
N ALA A 94 0.65 -11.79 -6.32
CA ALA A 94 1.19 -10.48 -6.63
C ALA A 94 2.39 -10.31 -5.68
N ARG A 95 3.58 -10.68 -6.17
CA ARG A 95 4.83 -10.28 -5.54
C ARG A 95 4.84 -8.76 -5.53
N CYS A 96 4.33 -8.16 -4.47
CA CYS A 96 4.57 -6.77 -4.12
C CYS A 96 5.99 -6.61 -3.56
N HIS A 97 6.97 -7.22 -4.24
CA HIS A 97 8.39 -7.05 -4.06
C HIS A 97 8.99 -6.75 -5.43
N ARG A 98 8.98 -5.47 -5.81
CA ARG A 98 10.11 -4.82 -6.49
C ARG A 98 9.93 -3.32 -6.59
N VAL A 99 10.06 -2.65 -5.45
CA VAL A 99 10.92 -1.46 -5.41
C VAL A 99 12.22 -1.95 -4.77
N GLY A 100 13.12 -2.48 -5.59
CA GLY A 100 14.33 -3.15 -5.11
C GLY A 100 15.28 -3.46 -6.26
N ILE A 101 16.37 -2.68 -6.29
CA ILE A 101 17.53 -2.71 -7.17
C ILE A 101 17.97 -4.15 -7.46
N ARG A 102 18.17 -4.51 -8.73
CA ARG A 102 18.87 -5.75 -9.11
C ARG A 102 20.37 -5.45 -9.07
N HIS A 103 21.11 -6.07 -8.15
CA HIS A 103 22.55 -6.28 -8.38
C HIS A 103 22.73 -7.45 -9.35
N PRO A 104 23.65 -7.36 -10.33
CA PRO A 104 24.05 -8.52 -11.12
C PRO A 104 24.88 -9.46 -10.25
N ALA A 105 24.47 -10.74 -10.20
CA ALA A 105 25.25 -11.79 -9.57
C ALA A 105 26.47 -12.13 -10.45
N ARG A 106 27.66 -12.18 -9.84
CA ARG A 106 28.75 -13.06 -10.26
C ARG A 106 28.58 -14.40 -9.57
#